data_AF-A0A845HVS9-F1
#
_entry.id   AF-A0A845HVS9-F1
#
_cell.length_a   1.000
_cell.length_b   1.000
_cell.length_c   1.000
_cell.angle_alpha   90.00
_cell.angle_beta   90.00
_cell.angle_gamma   90.00
#
_symmetry.space_group_name_H-M   'P 1'
#
loop_
_entity.id
_entity.type
_entity.pdbx_description
1 polymer ?
#
loop_
_entity_poly.entity_id
_entity_poly.type
_entity_poly.pdbx_seq_one_letter_code
_entity_poly.pdbx_strand_id
1 'polypeptide(L)'
;MTRFSSPSLYQCPACAAYFTRASLISLHFDKNVPEWSDGKSGQWWSGASATVGRCPSCSGIVWIADVTAIMEQPTAPREIHPLARLWHRITGDRQGRLRKEREWAALPAGIKEARGFGGLESADDLIEALDGLSPDAADDREIFLRRRLWWASSEHQRTRNDGVSAASLPLVAPELAHTNRLRLLALFELDAEAPLERGELLRQLGRFAEAMAVLKAVQPDGYSEIKASKIERLARAGIVELRDLKAV
;
A
#
# COMPACT_ATOMS: atom_id res chain seq x y z
N MET A 1 8.49 -19.02 -8.59
CA MET A 1 8.81 -17.73 -9.25
C MET A 1 7.59 -16.86 -9.19
N THR A 2 7.66 -15.71 -8.51
CA THR A 2 6.58 -14.71 -8.52
C THR A 2 6.53 -14.03 -9.89
N ARG A 3 5.36 -13.94 -10.50
CA ARG A 3 5.15 -13.27 -11.80
C ARG A 3 4.06 -12.21 -11.68
N PHE A 4 4.24 -11.08 -12.35
CA PHE A 4 3.20 -10.07 -12.52
C PHE A 4 2.18 -10.53 -13.56
N SER A 5 0.91 -10.19 -13.33
CA SER A 5 -0.15 -10.35 -14.33
C SER A 5 0.00 -9.27 -15.38
N SER A 6 -0.68 -9.44 -16.51
CA SER A 6 -1.00 -8.29 -17.36
C SER A 6 -1.63 -7.21 -16.48
N PRO A 7 -1.21 -5.94 -16.60
CA PRO A 7 -1.83 -4.86 -15.85
C PRO A 7 -3.32 -4.80 -16.14
N SER A 8 -4.15 -4.49 -15.15
CA SER A 8 -5.57 -4.21 -15.38
C SER A 8 -5.78 -2.72 -15.59
N LEU A 9 -6.72 -2.37 -16.48
CA LEU A 9 -7.13 -1.01 -16.78
C LEU A 9 -8.34 -0.62 -15.91
N TYR A 10 -8.27 0.55 -15.30
CA TYR A 10 -9.30 1.12 -14.45
C TYR A 10 -9.69 2.50 -14.97
N GLN A 11 -10.86 2.99 -14.56
CA GLN A 11 -11.31 4.35 -14.84
C GLN A 11 -11.42 5.15 -13.54
N CYS A 12 -10.82 6.35 -13.54
CA CYS A 12 -10.91 7.27 -12.41
C CYS A 12 -12.35 7.80 -12.27
N PRO A 13 -12.95 7.75 -11.06
CA PRO A 13 -14.33 8.21 -10.86
C PRO A 13 -14.44 9.74 -10.93
N ALA A 14 -13.34 10.46 -10.67
CA ALA A 14 -13.34 11.93 -10.64
C ALA A 14 -13.18 12.56 -12.05
N CYS A 15 -12.31 12.01 -12.90
CA CYS A 15 -11.99 12.61 -14.21
C CYS A 15 -12.28 11.68 -15.41
N ALA A 16 -12.80 10.48 -15.17
CA ALA A 16 -13.05 9.46 -16.19
C ALA A 16 -11.82 9.00 -17.02
N ALA A 17 -10.60 9.46 -16.68
CA ALA A 17 -9.37 9.03 -17.34
C ALA A 17 -9.00 7.59 -16.95
N TYR A 18 -8.27 6.92 -17.84
CA TYR A 18 -7.83 5.55 -17.63
C TYR A 18 -6.45 5.49 -16.98
N PHE A 19 -6.25 4.50 -16.11
CA PHE A 19 -4.95 4.18 -15.53
C PHE A 19 -4.78 2.67 -15.41
N THR A 20 -3.53 2.22 -15.27
CA THR A 20 -3.18 0.81 -15.20
C THR A 20 -2.66 0.44 -13.82
N ARG A 21 -2.96 -0.76 -13.34
CA ARG A 21 -2.37 -1.31 -12.11
C ARG A 21 -1.89 -2.72 -12.39
N ALA A 22 -0.61 -2.97 -12.10
CA ALA A 22 -0.08 -4.33 -12.12
C ALA A 22 -0.61 -5.09 -10.91
N SER A 23 -0.90 -6.38 -11.07
CA SER A 23 -1.15 -7.28 -9.94
C SER A 23 -0.19 -8.47 -10.00
N LEU A 24 -0.03 -9.18 -8.90
CA LEU A 24 0.77 -10.41 -8.87
C LEU A 24 -0.14 -11.59 -9.14
N ILE A 25 0.25 -12.48 -10.06
CA ILE A 25 -0.55 -13.66 -10.45
C ILE A 25 -0.66 -14.64 -9.28
N SER A 26 0.41 -14.79 -8.51
CA SER A 26 0.58 -15.89 -7.55
C SER A 26 0.26 -15.51 -6.11
N LEU A 27 -0.31 -14.32 -5.87
CA LEU A 27 -0.62 -13.84 -4.53
C LEU A 27 -2.09 -13.45 -4.49
N HIS A 28 -2.90 -14.30 -3.88
CA HIS A 28 -4.16 -13.84 -3.31
C HIS A 28 -3.80 -12.87 -2.19
N PHE A 29 -4.10 -11.59 -2.39
CA PHE A 29 -4.08 -10.61 -1.32
C PHE A 29 -5.28 -10.90 -0.42
N ASP A 30 -5.17 -11.92 0.42
CA ASP A 30 -6.05 -11.97 1.58
C ASP A 30 -5.81 -10.69 2.37
N LYS A 31 -6.89 -10.12 2.94
CA LYS A 31 -6.86 -8.89 3.73
C LYS A 31 -5.86 -8.92 4.91
N ASN A 32 -5.25 -10.08 5.17
CA ASN A 32 -4.40 -10.39 6.29
C ASN A 32 -2.95 -10.72 5.87
N VAL A 33 -2.42 -10.13 4.78
CA VAL A 33 -0.96 -10.20 4.58
C VAL A 33 -0.31 -9.54 5.79
N PRO A 34 0.50 -10.25 6.58
CA PRO A 34 1.06 -9.68 7.80
C PRO A 34 1.94 -8.47 7.44
N GLU A 35 1.44 -7.27 7.72
CA GLU A 35 2.26 -6.07 7.75
C GLU A 35 3.16 -6.20 8.97
N TRP A 36 4.47 -6.01 8.78
CA TRP A 36 5.41 -6.24 9.86
C TRP A 36 5.40 -5.02 10.77
N SER A 37 5.55 -5.24 12.08
CA SER A 37 5.70 -4.19 13.08
C SER A 37 7.00 -3.38 12.96
N ASP A 38 7.84 -3.71 11.98
CA ASP A 38 8.95 -2.87 11.57
C ASP A 38 8.59 -2.03 10.35
N GLY A 39 7.33 -1.95 9.90
CA GLY A 39 6.88 -1.14 8.76
C GLY A 39 7.36 -1.64 7.40
N LYS A 40 8.17 -2.72 7.36
CA LYS A 40 8.46 -3.40 6.11
C LYS A 40 7.32 -4.33 5.84
N SER A 41 6.53 -4.09 4.80
CA SER A 41 5.99 -5.26 4.10
C SER A 41 7.22 -6.06 3.67
N GLY A 42 7.47 -7.26 4.21
CA GLY A 42 8.59 -8.14 3.83
C GLY A 42 8.60 -8.57 2.35
N GLN A 43 7.79 -7.90 1.56
CA GLN A 43 7.43 -8.12 0.19
C GLN A 43 7.74 -6.82 -0.54
N TRP A 44 8.91 -6.77 -1.21
CA TRP A 44 9.34 -5.64 -2.05
C TRP A 44 8.31 -5.26 -3.14
N TRP A 45 7.31 -6.11 -3.34
CA TRP A 45 6.21 -5.95 -4.29
C TRP A 45 4.93 -5.37 -3.69
N SER A 46 4.88 -5.00 -2.40
CA SER A 46 3.68 -4.36 -1.81
C SER A 46 3.31 -3.04 -2.49
N GLY A 47 4.29 -2.34 -3.08
CA GLY A 47 4.07 -1.17 -3.92
C GLY A 47 3.25 -1.48 -5.18
N ALA A 48 3.32 -2.72 -5.68
CA ALA A 48 2.50 -3.15 -6.82
C ALA A 48 1.02 -3.31 -6.46
N SER A 49 0.67 -3.34 -5.18
CA SER A 49 -0.70 -3.54 -4.70
C SER A 49 -1.26 -2.33 -3.97
N ALA A 50 -0.81 -1.11 -4.27
CA ALA A 50 -1.38 0.10 -3.64
C ALA A 50 -2.93 0.07 -3.68
N THR A 51 -3.55 0.08 -2.50
CA THR A 51 -5.01 0.06 -2.32
C THR A 51 -5.61 1.46 -2.54
N VAL A 52 -4.81 2.49 -2.28
CA VAL A 52 -5.14 3.90 -2.46
C VAL A 52 -3.92 4.62 -3.06
N GLY A 53 -4.18 5.61 -3.89
CA GLY A 53 -3.15 6.29 -4.67
C GLY A 53 -3.72 7.49 -5.42
N ARG A 54 -2.87 8.15 -6.20
CA ARG A 54 -3.27 9.30 -7.02
C ARG A 54 -3.60 8.88 -8.44
N CYS A 55 -4.68 9.45 -8.97
CA CYS A 55 -4.95 9.35 -10.41
C CYS A 55 -3.83 10.05 -11.19
N PRO A 56 -3.19 9.39 -12.17
CA PRO A 56 -2.09 10.00 -12.93
C PRO A 56 -2.53 11.14 -13.87
N SER A 57 -3.84 11.36 -14.04
CA SER A 57 -4.39 12.41 -14.91
C SER A 57 -4.85 13.65 -14.13
N CYS A 58 -5.60 13.47 -13.03
CA CYS A 58 -6.14 14.59 -12.25
C CYS A 58 -5.53 14.73 -10.85
N SER A 59 -4.60 13.86 -10.45
CA SER A 59 -3.99 13.81 -9.11
C SER A 59 -4.96 13.54 -7.95
N GLY A 60 -6.26 13.33 -8.21
CA GLY A 60 -7.23 13.01 -7.17
C GLY A 60 -6.94 11.67 -6.48
N ILE A 61 -7.25 11.60 -5.19
CA ILE A 61 -7.13 10.39 -4.38
C ILE A 61 -8.17 9.37 -4.85
N VAL A 62 -7.73 8.17 -5.19
CA VAL A 62 -8.58 7.08 -5.66
C VAL A 62 -8.32 5.84 -4.84
N TRP A 63 -9.39 5.25 -4.31
CA TRP A 63 -9.38 3.92 -3.73
C TRP A 63 -9.63 2.89 -4.82
N ILE A 64 -8.77 1.87 -4.90
CA ILE A 64 -8.93 0.79 -5.88
C ILE A 64 -10.23 0.01 -5.66
N ALA A 65 -10.70 -0.08 -4.41
CA ALA A 65 -11.98 -0.70 -4.08
C ALA A 65 -13.20 0.04 -4.66
N ASP A 66 -13.06 1.33 -4.98
CA ASP A 66 -14.14 2.17 -5.51
C ASP A 66 -14.15 2.24 -7.04
N VAL A 67 -13.17 1.64 -7.70
CA VAL A 67 -13.06 1.65 -9.16
C VAL A 67 -13.31 0.28 -9.75
N THR A 68 -14.07 0.26 -10.83
CA THR A 68 -14.31 -0.97 -11.59
C THR A 68 -13.15 -1.21 -12.56
N ALA A 69 -12.60 -2.41 -12.53
CA ALA A 69 -11.67 -2.87 -13.56
C ALA A 69 -12.45 -3.04 -14.88
N ILE A 70 -11.97 -2.42 -15.95
CA ILE A 70 -12.66 -2.46 -17.26
C ILE A 70 -12.20 -3.67 -18.06
N MET A 71 -10.88 -3.85 -18.18
CA MET A 71 -10.27 -4.90 -18.98
C MET A 71 -8.80 -5.09 -18.60
N GLU A 72 -8.19 -6.17 -19.06
CA GLU A 72 -6.72 -6.29 -19.06
C GLU A 72 -6.12 -5.29 -20.05
N GLN A 73 -4.99 -4.69 -19.69
CA GLN A 73 -4.26 -3.75 -20.54
C GLN A 73 -3.82 -4.48 -21.81
N PRO A 74 -4.29 -4.04 -22.98
CA PRO A 74 -3.87 -4.64 -24.22
C PRO A 74 -2.38 -4.33 -24.46
N THR A 75 -1.63 -5.32 -24.95
CA THR A 75 -0.24 -5.11 -25.34
C THR A 75 -0.18 -4.57 -26.76
N ALA A 76 0.55 -3.47 -26.95
CA ALA A 76 0.80 -2.94 -28.29
C ALA A 76 1.39 -4.05 -29.18
N PRO A 77 0.76 -4.38 -30.32
CA PRO A 77 1.28 -5.41 -31.20
C PRO A 77 2.61 -4.95 -31.79
N ARG A 78 3.52 -5.89 -32.02
CA ARG A 78 4.78 -5.61 -32.71
C ARG A 78 4.49 -5.04 -34.09
N GLU A 79 5.17 -3.95 -34.43
CA GLU A 79 5.06 -3.30 -35.73
C GLU A 79 5.24 -4.33 -36.86
N ILE A 80 4.35 -4.27 -37.85
CA ILE A 80 4.35 -5.16 -39.00
C ILE A 80 4.96 -4.39 -40.17
N HIS A 81 6.15 -4.82 -40.60
CA HIS A 81 6.82 -4.23 -41.76
C HIS A 81 5.89 -4.25 -42.99
N PRO A 82 5.89 -3.20 -43.86
CA PRO A 82 4.98 -3.09 -44.99
C PRO A 82 4.92 -4.33 -45.90
N LEU A 83 6.07 -4.95 -46.21
CA LEU A 83 6.12 -6.19 -47.00
C LEU A 83 5.45 -7.39 -46.29
N ALA A 84 5.65 -7.52 -44.98
CA ALA A 84 4.99 -8.56 -44.19
C ALA A 84 3.47 -8.32 -44.12
N ARG A 85 3.05 -7.05 -44.04
CA ARG A 85 1.64 -6.67 -44.09
C ARG A 85 0.99 -7.07 -45.41
N LEU A 86 1.68 -6.85 -46.54
CA LEU A 86 1.23 -7.30 -47.86
C LEU A 86 1.16 -8.83 -47.93
N TRP A 87 2.20 -9.52 -47.45
CA TRP A 87 2.24 -10.98 -47.41
C TRP A 87 1.08 -11.58 -46.62
N HIS A 88 0.79 -11.04 -45.43
CA HIS A 88 -0.35 -11.47 -44.61
C HIS A 88 -1.71 -11.22 -45.29
N ARG A 89 -1.83 -10.19 -46.14
CA ARG A 89 -3.05 -9.97 -46.94
C ARG A 89 -3.22 -11.01 -48.04
N ILE A 90 -2.12 -11.43 -48.69
CA ILE A 90 -2.14 -12.41 -49.79
C ILE A 90 -2.34 -13.83 -49.25
N THR A 91 -1.61 -14.20 -48.21
CA THR A 91 -1.58 -15.57 -47.67
C THR A 91 -2.61 -15.85 -46.58
N GLY A 92 -3.33 -14.81 -46.15
CA GLY A 92 -4.22 -14.84 -44.99
C GLY A 92 -3.50 -14.57 -43.67
N ASP A 93 -4.19 -13.91 -42.74
CA ASP A 93 -3.68 -13.55 -41.42
C ASP A 93 -3.76 -14.73 -40.43
N ARG A 94 -3.05 -15.82 -40.73
CA ARG A 94 -3.12 -17.07 -39.93
C ARG A 94 -2.79 -16.88 -38.45
N GLN A 95 -1.94 -15.91 -38.12
CA GLN A 95 -1.52 -15.60 -36.75
C GLN A 95 -2.38 -14.49 -36.10
N GLY A 96 -3.35 -13.92 -36.81
CA GLY A 96 -4.19 -12.82 -36.32
C GLY A 96 -3.42 -11.52 -36.05
N ARG A 97 -2.26 -11.30 -36.68
CA ARG A 97 -1.43 -10.10 -36.46
C ARG A 97 -2.08 -8.84 -37.01
N LEU A 98 -2.68 -8.91 -38.20
CA LEU A 98 -3.44 -7.79 -38.78
C LEU A 98 -4.71 -7.53 -37.98
N ARG A 99 -5.38 -8.59 -37.50
CA ARG A 99 -6.55 -8.44 -36.63
C ARG A 99 -6.19 -7.72 -35.32
N LYS A 100 -5.12 -8.16 -34.64
CA LYS A 100 -4.61 -7.52 -33.41
C LYS A 100 -4.19 -6.06 -33.64
N GLU A 101 -3.55 -5.76 -34.78
CA GLU A 101 -3.20 -4.39 -35.15
C GLU A 101 -4.44 -3.51 -35.32
N ARG A 102 -5.51 -4.01 -35.95
CA ARG A 102 -6.79 -3.30 -36.09
C ARG A 102 -7.50 -3.13 -34.75
N GLU A 103 -7.57 -4.18 -33.94
CA GLU A 103 -8.13 -4.15 -32.58
C GLU A 103 -7.41 -3.10 -31.73
N TRP A 104 -6.07 -3.11 -31.74
CA TRP A 104 -5.26 -2.11 -31.06
C TRP A 104 -5.53 -0.70 -31.61
N ALA A 105 -5.52 -0.51 -32.93
CA ALA A 105 -5.76 0.78 -33.55
C ALA A 105 -7.15 1.35 -33.20
N ALA A 106 -8.16 0.50 -33.06
CA ALA A 106 -9.53 0.89 -32.70
C ALA A 106 -9.70 1.32 -31.23
N LEU A 107 -8.74 1.01 -30.34
CA LEU A 107 -8.83 1.43 -28.94
C LEU A 107 -8.71 2.97 -28.81
N PRO A 108 -9.45 3.59 -27.87
CA PRO A 108 -9.30 5.00 -27.53
C PRO A 108 -7.85 5.35 -27.13
N ALA A 109 -7.41 6.56 -27.48
CA ALA A 109 -6.07 7.05 -27.13
C ALA A 109 -5.81 6.97 -25.61
N GLY A 110 -6.79 7.33 -24.79
CA GLY A 110 -6.68 7.27 -23.33
C GLY A 110 -6.41 5.87 -22.77
N ILE A 111 -6.86 4.79 -23.43
CA ILE A 111 -6.54 3.41 -23.03
C ILE A 111 -5.10 3.06 -23.38
N LYS A 112 -4.65 3.46 -24.58
CA LYS A 112 -3.27 3.23 -25.07
C LYS A 112 -2.23 3.98 -24.24
N GLU A 113 -2.59 5.17 -23.78
CA GLU A 113 -1.73 6.10 -23.05
C GLU A 113 -1.90 6.03 -21.52
N ALA A 114 -2.71 5.07 -21.04
CA ALA A 114 -3.00 4.90 -19.62
C ALA A 114 -1.71 4.68 -18.81
N ARG A 115 -1.45 5.58 -17.87
CA ARG A 115 -0.28 5.56 -16.99
C ARG A 115 -0.50 4.63 -15.80
N GLY A 116 0.60 4.17 -15.21
CA GLY A 116 0.57 3.37 -13.99
C GLY A 116 -0.01 4.12 -12.81
N PHE A 117 -0.81 3.42 -12.01
CA PHE A 117 -1.32 3.88 -10.74
C PHE A 117 -0.19 3.94 -9.71
N GLY A 118 0.11 5.13 -9.22
CA GLY A 118 1.04 5.33 -8.11
C GLY A 118 0.30 5.29 -6.78
N GLY A 119 0.87 4.62 -5.78
CA GLY A 119 0.38 4.71 -4.41
C GLY A 119 0.59 6.12 -3.83
N LEU A 120 0.09 6.36 -2.62
CA LEU A 120 0.42 7.58 -1.88
C LEU A 120 1.90 7.51 -1.45
N GLU A 121 2.71 8.47 -1.90
CA GLU A 121 4.17 8.44 -1.75
C GLU A 121 4.64 9.32 -0.59
N SER A 122 3.87 10.34 -0.22
CA SER A 122 4.25 11.31 0.81
C SER A 122 3.32 11.31 2.02
N ALA A 123 3.79 11.90 3.13
CA ALA A 123 2.95 12.17 4.29
C ALA A 123 1.80 13.12 3.96
N ASP A 124 2.04 14.12 3.11
CA ASP A 124 1.02 15.08 2.68
C ASP A 124 -0.10 14.39 1.89
N ASP A 125 0.24 13.42 1.04
CA ASP A 125 -0.76 12.61 0.33
C ASP A 125 -1.65 11.81 1.30
N LEU A 126 -1.07 11.30 2.39
CA LEU A 126 -1.82 10.56 3.42
C LEU A 126 -2.73 11.49 4.22
N ILE A 127 -2.26 12.70 4.52
CA ILE A 127 -3.04 13.72 5.22
C ILE A 127 -4.20 14.19 4.35
N GLU A 128 -3.95 14.53 3.08
CA GLU A 128 -5.00 14.89 2.13
C GLU A 128 -6.04 13.76 1.96
N ALA A 129 -5.58 12.51 1.90
CA ALA A 129 -6.48 11.35 1.84
C ALA A 129 -7.31 11.18 3.11
N LEU A 130 -6.76 11.47 4.30
CA LEU A 130 -7.48 11.44 5.57
C LEU A 130 -8.52 12.58 5.64
N ASP A 131 -8.16 13.78 5.23
CA ASP A 131 -9.05 14.94 5.22
C ASP A 131 -10.21 14.78 4.22
N GLY A 132 -9.98 14.05 3.14
CA GLY A 132 -10.98 13.71 2.13
C GLY A 132 -11.86 12.50 2.46
N LEU A 133 -11.65 11.81 3.60
CA LEU A 133 -12.50 10.68 3.97
C LEU A 133 -13.90 11.16 4.38
N SER A 134 -14.92 10.52 3.81
CA SER A 134 -16.30 10.72 4.26
C SER A 134 -16.46 10.25 5.71
N PRO A 135 -17.27 10.93 6.55
CA PRO A 135 -17.63 10.43 7.88
C PRO A 135 -18.26 9.04 7.87
N ASP A 136 -18.93 8.69 6.77
CA ASP A 136 -19.55 7.36 6.56
C ASP A 136 -18.57 6.33 6.00
N ALA A 137 -17.31 6.70 5.76
CA ALA A 137 -16.30 5.75 5.32
C ALA A 137 -16.07 4.68 6.39
N ALA A 138 -15.95 3.42 5.96
CA ALA A 138 -15.66 2.32 6.87
C ALA A 138 -14.36 2.57 7.66
N ASP A 139 -14.39 2.30 8.97
CA ASP A 139 -13.26 2.44 9.90
C ASP A 139 -11.96 1.85 9.33
N ASP A 140 -12.06 0.77 8.54
CA ASP A 140 -10.95 0.12 7.84
C ASP A 140 -10.10 1.09 6.99
N ARG A 141 -10.72 2.06 6.31
CA ARG A 141 -10.00 3.03 5.45
C ARG A 141 -9.24 4.04 6.29
N GLU A 142 -9.86 4.52 7.37
CA GLU A 142 -9.23 5.43 8.30
C GLU A 142 -8.06 4.72 8.99
N ILE A 143 -8.26 3.50 9.51
CA ILE A 143 -7.22 2.66 10.11
C ILE A 143 -6.06 2.48 9.13
N PHE A 144 -6.35 2.13 7.87
CA PHE A 144 -5.32 1.94 6.84
C PHE A 144 -4.46 3.20 6.65
N LEU A 145 -5.08 4.36 6.41
CA LEU A 145 -4.34 5.61 6.19
C LEU A 145 -3.57 6.05 7.43
N ARG A 146 -4.19 5.99 8.61
CA ARG A 146 -3.56 6.37 9.88
C ARG A 146 -2.40 5.47 10.25
N ARG A 147 -2.50 4.17 9.97
CA ARG A 147 -1.39 3.23 10.15
C ARG A 147 -0.22 3.62 9.26
N ARG A 148 -0.45 3.92 7.97
CA ARG A 148 0.63 4.39 7.08
C ARG A 148 1.22 5.72 7.52
N LEU A 149 0.41 6.65 8.00
CA LEU A 149 0.89 7.94 8.53
C LEU A 149 1.70 7.75 9.82
N TRP A 150 1.29 6.83 10.68
CA TRP A 150 2.04 6.44 11.87
C TRP A 150 3.42 5.88 11.50
N TRP A 151 3.50 5.01 10.49
CA TRP A 151 4.77 4.53 9.95
C TRP A 151 5.64 5.68 9.42
N ALA A 152 5.08 6.51 8.54
CA ALA A 152 5.80 7.64 7.96
C ALA A 152 6.34 8.60 9.04
N SER A 153 5.57 8.84 10.10
CA SER A 153 6.00 9.69 11.22
C SER A 153 7.20 9.12 11.98
N SER A 154 7.37 7.79 11.95
CA SER A 154 8.40 7.09 12.74
C SER A 154 9.62 6.68 11.91
N GLU A 155 9.63 6.94 10.61
CA GLU A 155 10.68 6.47 9.70
C GLU A 155 12.08 6.96 10.10
N HIS A 156 12.18 8.18 10.63
CA HIS A 156 13.43 8.78 11.09
C HIS A 156 14.04 8.08 12.34
N GLN A 157 13.22 7.38 13.11
CA GLN A 157 13.65 6.64 14.31
C GLN A 157 14.14 5.23 13.97
N ARG A 158 13.75 4.71 12.80
CA ARG A 158 14.08 3.35 12.37
C ARG A 158 15.48 3.31 11.80
N THR A 159 16.33 2.45 12.33
CA THR A 159 17.67 2.20 11.78
C THR A 159 17.64 1.10 10.73
N ARG A 160 18.37 1.29 9.64
CA ARG A 160 18.64 0.25 8.64
C ARG A 160 19.72 -0.71 9.17
N ASN A 161 19.97 -1.80 8.44
CA ASN A 161 20.97 -2.81 8.83
C ASN A 161 22.41 -2.26 8.90
N ASP A 162 22.67 -1.13 8.25
CA ASP A 162 23.94 -0.40 8.29
C ASP A 162 24.03 0.56 9.50
N GLY A 163 23.00 0.60 10.36
CA GLY A 163 22.92 1.48 11.53
C GLY A 163 22.48 2.91 11.20
N VAL A 164 22.22 3.24 9.94
CA VAL A 164 21.78 4.58 9.52
C VAL A 164 20.27 4.70 9.64
N SER A 165 19.77 5.83 10.17
CA SER A 165 18.33 6.10 10.18
C SER A 165 17.74 6.04 8.77
N ALA A 166 16.53 5.49 8.64
CA ALA A 166 15.87 5.33 7.35
C ALA A 166 15.49 6.67 6.71
N ALA A 167 15.27 7.69 7.54
CA ALA A 167 15.15 9.11 7.17
C ALA A 167 15.95 9.98 8.15
N SER A 168 16.47 11.11 7.68
CA SER A 168 17.25 12.05 8.50
C SER A 168 16.39 12.95 9.41
N LEU A 169 15.15 13.20 9.01
CA LEU A 169 14.21 14.09 9.70
C LEU A 169 12.81 13.47 9.74
N PRO A 170 11.99 13.82 10.74
CA PRO A 170 10.59 13.42 10.78
C PRO A 170 9.85 13.94 9.54
N LEU A 171 9.13 13.05 8.85
CA LEU A 171 8.29 13.39 7.69
C LEU A 171 6.95 14.02 8.11
N VAL A 172 6.58 13.90 9.38
CA VAL A 172 5.30 14.35 9.93
C VAL A 172 5.59 15.20 11.16
N ALA A 173 4.91 16.33 11.32
CA ALA A 173 5.04 17.17 12.51
C ALA A 173 4.73 16.39 13.80
N PRO A 174 5.50 16.58 14.89
CA PRO A 174 5.33 15.80 16.14
C PRO A 174 3.91 15.81 16.72
N GLU A 175 3.23 16.96 16.64
CA GLU A 175 1.88 17.19 17.14
C GLU A 175 0.85 16.41 16.33
N LEU A 176 1.02 16.40 15.01
CA LEU A 176 0.18 15.61 14.11
C LEU A 176 0.44 14.11 14.30
N ALA A 177 1.71 13.70 14.47
CA ALA A 177 2.06 12.32 14.77
C ALA A 177 1.49 11.86 16.13
N HIS A 178 1.46 12.73 17.14
CA HIS A 178 0.81 12.44 18.42
C HIS A 178 -0.70 12.29 18.29
N THR A 179 -1.36 13.25 17.62
CA THR A 179 -2.82 13.21 17.37
C THR A 179 -3.22 11.98 16.57
N ASN A 180 -2.43 11.62 15.55
CA ASN A 180 -2.65 10.42 14.75
C ASN A 180 -2.57 9.14 15.60
N ARG A 181 -1.57 9.04 16.51
CA ARG A 181 -1.43 7.87 17.41
C ARG A 181 -2.60 7.76 18.38
N LEU A 182 -3.09 8.86 18.94
CA LEU A 182 -4.28 8.86 19.80
C LEU A 182 -5.53 8.38 19.06
N ARG A 183 -5.77 8.90 17.85
CA ARG A 183 -6.93 8.51 17.06
C ARG A 183 -6.83 7.06 16.58
N LEU A 184 -5.65 6.62 16.15
CA LEU A 184 -5.42 5.22 15.76
C LEU A 184 -5.60 4.27 16.94
N LEU A 185 -5.16 4.65 18.14
CA LEU A 185 -5.40 3.87 19.35
C LEU A 185 -6.90 3.74 19.65
N ALA A 186 -7.66 4.83 19.54
CA ALA A 186 -9.12 4.79 19.74
C ALA A 186 -9.83 3.87 18.74
N LEU A 187 -9.37 3.83 17.48
CA LEU A 187 -9.90 2.90 16.47
C LEU A 187 -9.60 1.44 16.84
N PHE A 188 -8.39 1.13 17.33
CA PHE A 188 -8.05 -0.23 17.80
C PHE A 188 -8.66 -0.61 19.16
N GLU A 189 -9.19 0.34 19.93
CA GLU A 189 -9.97 -0.03 21.12
C GLU A 189 -11.31 -0.66 20.77
N LEU A 190 -11.82 -0.40 19.55
CA LEU A 190 -13.03 -1.01 19.00
C LEU A 190 -12.75 -2.36 18.30
N ASP A 191 -11.49 -2.61 17.92
CA ASP A 191 -11.05 -3.79 17.20
C ASP A 191 -10.18 -4.71 18.09
N ALA A 192 -10.74 -5.87 18.46
CA ALA A 192 -10.04 -6.85 19.29
C ALA A 192 -8.89 -7.58 18.56
N GLU A 193 -8.77 -7.46 17.24
CA GLU A 193 -7.84 -8.26 16.42
C GLU A 193 -6.42 -7.67 16.33
N ALA A 194 -6.18 -6.47 16.88
CA ALA A 194 -4.89 -5.77 16.76
C ALA A 194 -4.15 -5.51 18.11
N PRO A 195 -3.96 -6.52 18.99
CA PRO A 195 -3.36 -6.29 20.31
C PRO A 195 -1.89 -5.85 20.26
N LEU A 196 -1.14 -6.22 19.22
CA LEU A 196 0.27 -5.82 19.05
C LEU A 196 0.39 -4.32 18.75
N GLU A 197 -0.35 -3.84 17.74
CA GLU A 197 -0.38 -2.43 17.35
C GLU A 197 -0.91 -1.57 18.49
N ARG A 198 -1.96 -2.04 19.20
CA ARG A 198 -2.48 -1.36 20.39
C ARG A 198 -1.43 -1.23 21.49
N GLY A 199 -0.74 -2.33 21.82
CA GLY A 199 0.31 -2.33 22.83
C GLY A 199 1.48 -1.40 22.46
N GLU A 200 1.88 -1.40 21.20
CA GLU A 200 2.94 -0.52 20.68
C GLU A 200 2.52 0.96 20.71
N LEU A 201 1.30 1.30 20.30
CA LEU A 201 0.79 2.68 20.39
C LEU A 201 0.73 3.16 21.84
N LEU A 202 0.22 2.34 22.76
CA LEU A 202 0.22 2.65 24.20
C LEU A 202 1.63 2.94 24.71
N ARG A 203 2.62 2.12 24.33
CA ARG A 203 4.04 2.33 24.68
C ARG A 203 4.54 3.68 24.16
N GLN A 204 4.32 3.98 22.89
CA GLN A 204 4.77 5.22 22.27
C GLN A 204 4.03 6.48 22.79
N LEU A 205 2.87 6.30 23.42
CA LEU A 205 2.13 7.35 24.12
C LEU A 205 2.53 7.45 25.60
N GLY A 206 3.50 6.67 26.08
CA GLY A 206 3.96 6.66 27.47
C GLY A 206 3.04 5.91 28.44
N ARG A 207 1.99 5.23 27.94
CA ARG A 207 1.04 4.42 28.73
C ARG A 207 1.61 3.01 28.96
N PHE A 208 2.79 2.93 29.55
CA PHE A 208 3.59 1.69 29.61
C PHE A 208 2.90 0.54 30.37
N ALA A 209 2.21 0.84 31.48
CA ALA A 209 1.50 -0.18 32.26
C ALA A 209 0.40 -0.87 31.44
N GLU A 210 -0.36 -0.06 30.70
CA GLU A 210 -1.43 -0.55 29.81
C GLU A 210 -0.86 -1.30 28.61
N ALA A 211 0.23 -0.79 28.02
CA ALA A 211 0.95 -1.49 26.96
C ALA A 211 1.35 -2.90 27.40
N MET A 212 2.00 -3.04 28.57
CA MET A 212 2.40 -4.34 29.10
C MET A 212 1.19 -5.26 29.37
N ALA A 213 0.07 -4.73 29.85
CA ALA A 213 -1.13 -5.53 30.09
C ALA A 213 -1.70 -6.10 28.78
N VAL A 214 -1.82 -5.27 27.74
CA VAL A 214 -2.30 -5.70 26.41
C VAL A 214 -1.34 -6.73 25.80
N LEU A 215 -0.03 -6.49 25.86
CA LEU A 215 0.97 -7.36 25.23
C LEU A 215 1.06 -8.74 25.90
N LYS A 216 0.85 -8.83 27.21
CA LYS A 216 0.79 -10.11 27.94
C LYS A 216 -0.44 -10.95 27.60
N ALA A 217 -1.49 -10.33 27.07
CA ALA A 217 -2.71 -11.01 26.67
C ALA A 217 -2.65 -11.56 25.23
N VAL A 218 -1.58 -11.27 24.47
CA VAL A 218 -1.37 -11.80 23.12
C VAL A 218 -1.23 -13.32 23.16
N GLN A 219 -2.05 -14.03 22.38
CA GLN A 219 -2.05 -15.48 22.33
C GLN A 219 -0.74 -16.02 21.72
N PRO A 220 -0.22 -17.15 22.25
CA PRO A 220 0.99 -17.75 21.73
C PRO A 220 0.73 -18.50 20.42
N ASP A 221 1.06 -17.87 19.30
CA ASP A 221 1.00 -18.43 17.95
C ASP A 221 2.41 -18.73 17.37
N GLY A 222 3.46 -18.62 18.20
CA GLY A 222 4.85 -18.80 17.80
C GLY A 222 5.50 -17.58 17.12
N TYR A 223 4.74 -16.53 16.78
CA TYR A 223 5.25 -15.35 16.08
C TYR A 223 4.89 -14.04 16.79
N SER A 224 3.60 -13.81 17.03
CA SER A 224 3.04 -12.66 17.72
C SER A 224 3.54 -12.57 19.16
N GLU A 225 3.70 -13.70 19.85
CA GLU A 225 4.27 -13.76 21.21
C GLU A 225 5.70 -13.19 21.29
N ILE A 226 6.53 -13.46 20.28
CA ILE A 226 7.93 -13.02 20.23
C ILE A 226 7.95 -11.49 20.07
N LYS A 227 7.07 -10.96 19.22
CA LYS A 227 6.90 -9.52 19.03
C LYS A 227 6.34 -8.85 20.28
N ALA A 228 5.32 -9.44 20.88
CA ALA A 228 4.70 -8.93 22.10
C ALA A 228 5.74 -8.82 23.22
N SER A 229 6.54 -9.87 23.44
CA SER A 229 7.61 -9.89 24.45
C SER A 229 8.67 -8.82 24.21
N LYS A 230 9.02 -8.56 22.95
CA LYS A 230 9.96 -7.50 22.57
C LYS A 230 9.42 -6.11 22.88
N ILE A 231 8.18 -5.82 22.48
CA ILE A 231 7.53 -4.55 22.77
C ILE A 231 7.35 -4.37 24.29
N GLU A 232 6.98 -5.45 25.00
CA GLU A 232 6.84 -5.45 26.46
C GLU A 232 8.16 -5.08 27.14
N ARG A 233 9.30 -5.58 26.64
CA ARG A 233 10.62 -5.22 27.17
C ARG A 233 10.92 -3.74 27.01
N LEU A 234 10.59 -3.15 25.85
CA LEU A 234 10.73 -1.71 25.63
C LEU A 234 9.81 -0.90 26.54
N ALA A 235 8.57 -1.35 26.71
CA ALA A 235 7.61 -0.70 27.61
C ALA A 235 8.08 -0.77 29.07
N ARG A 236 8.62 -1.91 29.51
CA ARG A 236 9.21 -2.08 30.84
C ARG A 236 10.41 -1.16 31.07
N ALA A 237 11.20 -0.91 30.03
CA ALA A 237 12.33 0.02 30.06
C ALA A 237 11.92 1.51 29.95
N GLY A 238 10.63 1.81 29.77
CA GLY A 238 10.12 3.18 29.62
C GLY A 238 10.57 3.86 28.33
N ILE A 239 10.95 3.09 27.30
CA ILE A 239 11.42 3.62 26.02
C ILE A 239 10.20 3.98 25.18
N VAL A 240 10.13 5.21 24.68
CA VAL A 240 9.02 5.72 23.85
C VAL A 240 9.34 5.56 22.37
N GLU A 241 10.60 5.71 21.98
CA GLU A 241 11.03 5.72 20.59
C GLU A 241 10.90 4.35 19.94
N LEU A 242 10.70 4.33 18.62
CA LEU A 242 10.81 3.13 17.80
C LEU A 242 12.29 2.81 17.56
N ARG A 243 12.90 2.11 18.52
CA ARG A 243 14.27 1.60 18.37
C ARG A 243 14.28 0.18 17.83
N ASP A 244 15.26 -0.09 16.99
CA ASP A 244 15.48 -1.43 16.47
C ASP A 244 16.01 -2.32 17.62
N LEU A 245 15.28 -3.41 17.90
CA LEU A 245 15.44 -4.23 19.10
C LEU A 245 16.74 -5.04 19.17
N LYS A 246 17.57 -4.99 18.11
CA LYS A 246 18.90 -5.62 18.13
C LYS A 246 19.83 -4.99 19.17
N ALA A 247 19.50 -3.80 19.67
CA ALA A 247 20.32 -3.05 20.62
C ALA A 247 19.97 -3.26 22.11
N VAL A 248 18.96 -4.10 22.45
CA VAL A 248 18.47 -4.31 23.84
C VAL A 248 18.29 -5.78 24.20
#